data_AF-A0A7Z9IP83-F1
#
_entry.id   AF-A0A7Z9IP83-F1
#
_cell.length_a   1.000
_cell.length_b   1.000
_cell.length_c   1.000
_cell.angle_alpha   90.00
_cell.angle_beta   90.00
_cell.angle_gamma   90.00
#
_symmetry.space_group_name_H-M   'P 1'
#
loop_
_entity.id
_entity.type
_entity.pdbx_description
1 polymer ?
#
loop_
_entity_poly.entity_id
_entity_poly.type
_entity_poly.pdbx_seq_one_letter_code
_entity_poly.pdbx_strand_id
1 'polypeptide(L)'
;MYTRIFNNILQALFIICVPLLLITTNARIVLNSATMYDYGFNKYKIEKYTGIEFEQLQAAGQQIRDYFNNDLEQITINISLHGDNIPNL
;
A
#
# COMPACT_ATOMS: atom_id res chain seq x y z
N MET A 1 -33.89 -31.02 -4.79
CA MET A 1 -33.79 -29.69 -5.44
C MET A 1 -32.91 -28.74 -4.63
N TYR A 2 -33.12 -28.61 -3.31
CA TYR A 2 -32.32 -27.78 -2.41
C TYR A 2 -30.79 -28.01 -2.47
N THR A 3 -30.33 -29.27 -2.48
CA THR A 3 -28.89 -29.60 -2.54
C THR A 3 -28.21 -29.13 -3.83
N ARG A 4 -28.93 -29.09 -4.96
CA ARG A 4 -28.38 -28.64 -6.24
C ARG A 4 -28.22 -27.12 -6.27
N ILE A 5 -29.20 -26.39 -5.74
CA ILE A 5 -29.15 -24.93 -5.61
C ILE A 5 -28.02 -24.52 -4.66
N PHE A 6 -27.91 -25.21 -3.51
CA PHE A 6 -26.84 -24.98 -2.54
C PHE A 6 -25.45 -25.19 -3.14
N ASN A 7 -25.22 -26.31 -3.85
CA ASN A 7 -23.95 -26.56 -4.51
C ASN A 7 -23.61 -25.49 -5.56
N ASN A 8 -24.59 -25.04 -6.34
CA ASN A 8 -24.37 -23.99 -7.34
C ASN A 8 -23.95 -22.66 -6.69
N ILE A 9 -24.56 -22.29 -5.55
CA ILE A 9 -24.19 -21.09 -4.80
C ILE A 9 -22.75 -21.19 -4.27
N LEU A 10 -22.38 -22.33 -3.70
CA LEU A 10 -21.01 -22.58 -3.23
C LEU A 10 -20.00 -22.50 -4.37
N GLN A 11 -20.32 -23.04 -5.54
CA GLN A 11 -19.45 -23.00 -6.70
C GLN A 11 -19.24 -21.57 -7.20
N ALA A 12 -20.33 -20.79 -7.31
CA ALA A 12 -20.27 -19.39 -7.69
C ALA A 12 -19.47 -18.56 -6.68
N LEU A 13 -19.71 -18.79 -5.37
CA LEU A 13 -18.97 -18.14 -4.31
C LEU A 13 -17.48 -18.45 -4.40
N PHE A 14 -17.10 -19.71 -4.61
CA PHE A 14 -15.71 -20.11 -4.75
C PHE A 14 -15.04 -19.44 -5.96
N ILE A 15 -15.72 -19.42 -7.11
CA ILE A 15 -15.23 -18.78 -8.35
C ILE A 15 -15.01 -17.27 -8.15
N ILE A 16 -15.80 -16.60 -7.31
CA ILE A 16 -15.67 -15.17 -7.02
C ILE A 16 -14.63 -14.90 -5.92
N CYS A 17 -14.63 -15.71 -4.85
CA CYS A 17 -13.73 -15.55 -3.72
C CYS A 17 -12.26 -15.73 -4.11
N VAL A 18 -11.94 -16.65 -5.02
CA VAL A 18 -10.55 -16.89 -5.42
C VAL A 18 -9.93 -15.64 -6.08
N PRO A 19 -10.51 -15.04 -7.14
CA PRO A 19 -10.03 -13.77 -7.70
C PRO A 19 -9.97 -12.64 -6.68
N LEU A 20 -11.01 -12.49 -5.84
CA LEU A 20 -11.02 -11.45 -4.81
C LEU A 20 -9.87 -11.63 -3.81
N LEU A 21 -9.62 -12.85 -3.36
CA LEU A 21 -8.52 -13.17 -2.46
C LEU A 21 -7.17 -12.86 -3.11
N LEU A 22 -6.99 -13.23 -4.38
CA LEU A 22 -5.76 -12.95 -5.12
C LEU A 22 -5.52 -11.44 -5.26
N ILE A 23 -6.54 -10.69 -5.68
CA ILE A 23 -6.43 -9.23 -5.87
C ILE A 23 -6.12 -8.55 -4.53
N THR A 24 -6.89 -8.85 -3.49
CA THR A 24 -6.72 -8.22 -2.17
C THR A 24 -5.37 -8.58 -1.54
N THR A 25 -4.93 -9.83 -1.67
CA THR A 25 -3.64 -10.27 -1.13
C THR A 25 -2.47 -9.61 -1.84
N ASN A 26 -2.49 -9.55 -3.18
CA ASN A 26 -1.44 -8.87 -3.94
C ASN A 26 -1.40 -7.37 -3.63
N ALA A 27 -2.55 -6.70 -3.60
CA ALA A 27 -2.64 -5.30 -3.22
C ALA A 27 -2.06 -5.07 -1.81
N ARG A 28 -2.42 -5.93 -0.84
CA ARG A 28 -1.91 -5.82 0.53
C ARG A 28 -0.40 -6.00 0.59
N ILE A 29 0.17 -6.95 -0.15
CA ILE A 29 1.62 -7.18 -0.19
C ILE A 29 2.34 -5.95 -0.75
N VAL A 30 1.89 -5.42 -1.88
CA VAL A 30 2.53 -4.27 -2.53
C VAL A 30 2.45 -3.02 -1.64
N LEU A 31 1.26 -2.74 -1.10
CA LEU A 31 1.05 -1.57 -0.24
C LEU A 31 1.86 -1.64 1.06
N ASN A 32 2.09 -2.84 1.60
CA ASN A 32 2.76 -3.00 2.90
C ASN A 32 4.26 -3.30 2.82
N SER A 33 4.84 -3.46 1.63
CA SER A 33 6.25 -3.84 1.49
C SER A 33 7.17 -2.63 1.53
N ALA A 34 7.93 -2.45 2.60
CA ALA A 34 8.97 -1.42 2.67
C ALA A 34 9.97 -1.51 1.50
N THR A 35 10.38 -2.73 1.15
CA THR A 35 11.32 -2.98 0.04
C THR A 35 10.81 -2.49 -1.31
N MET A 36 9.49 -2.54 -1.56
CA MET A 36 8.92 -2.03 -2.82
C MET A 36 9.01 -0.50 -2.90
N TYR A 37 8.82 0.20 -1.78
CA TYR A 37 9.02 1.65 -1.70
C TYR A 37 10.49 2.00 -1.93
N ASP A 38 11.41 1.38 -1.18
CA ASP A 38 12.85 1.61 -1.30
C ASP A 38 13.36 1.36 -2.72
N TYR A 39 12.90 0.26 -3.33
CA TYR A 39 13.21 -0.06 -4.72
C TYR A 39 12.70 1.02 -5.67
N GLY A 40 11.46 1.48 -5.51
CA GLY A 40 10.89 2.55 -6.32
C GLY A 40 11.67 3.87 -6.19
N PHE A 41 11.96 4.27 -4.95
CA PHE A 41 12.71 5.49 -4.66
C PHE A 41 14.10 5.47 -5.29
N ASN A 42 14.81 4.34 -5.16
CA ASN A 42 16.13 4.17 -5.74
C ASN A 42 16.07 4.09 -7.28
N LYS A 43 15.20 3.24 -7.83
CA LYS A 43 15.06 3.03 -9.28
C LYS A 43 14.78 4.33 -10.03
N TYR A 44 13.90 5.16 -9.49
CA TYR A 44 13.52 6.44 -10.10
C TYR A 44 14.38 7.61 -9.62
N LYS A 45 15.39 7.36 -8.78
CA LYS A 45 16.31 8.37 -8.24
C LYS A 45 15.57 9.56 -7.64
N ILE A 46 14.53 9.28 -6.85
CA ILE A 46 13.62 10.30 -6.33
C ILE A 46 14.39 11.38 -5.56
N GLU A 47 15.30 10.97 -4.68
CA GLU A 47 16.21 11.88 -3.93
C GLU A 47 16.91 12.90 -4.85
N LYS A 48 17.38 12.47 -6.03
CA LYS A 48 18.07 13.35 -6.98
C LYS A 48 17.13 14.42 -7.57
N TYR A 49 15.86 14.09 -7.79
CA TYR A 49 14.91 14.99 -8.45
C TYR A 49 14.12 15.87 -7.48
N THR A 50 13.89 15.38 -6.26
CA THR A 50 13.12 16.12 -5.24
C THR A 50 14.02 16.79 -4.20
N GLY A 51 15.27 16.34 -4.05
CA GLY A 51 16.16 16.77 -2.96
C GLY A 51 15.77 16.20 -1.59
N ILE A 52 14.80 15.28 -1.53
CA ILE A 52 14.41 14.62 -0.29
C ILE A 52 15.41 13.49 -0.01
N GLU A 53 16.10 13.57 1.12
CA GLU A 53 17.05 12.54 1.58
C GLU A 53 16.41 11.16 1.62
N PHE A 54 17.18 10.12 1.31
CA PHE A 54 16.65 8.76 1.22
C PHE A 54 15.98 8.29 2.52
N GLU A 55 16.53 8.65 3.68
CA GLU A 55 15.97 8.34 5.00
C GLU A 55 14.58 8.98 5.18
N GLN A 56 14.37 10.18 4.64
CA GLN A 56 13.09 10.88 4.69
C GLN A 56 12.08 10.27 3.73
N LEU A 57 12.53 9.78 2.57
CA LEU A 57 11.69 8.98 1.67
C LEU A 57 11.24 7.67 2.34
N GLN A 58 12.13 6.99 3.07
CA GLN A 58 11.78 5.80 3.84
C GLN A 58 10.75 6.11 4.93
N ALA A 59 10.93 7.23 5.64
CA ALA A 59 9.98 7.69 6.66
C ALA A 59 8.61 8.06 6.05
N ALA A 60 8.57 8.71 4.89
CA ALA A 60 7.33 8.96 4.15
C ALA A 60 6.67 7.65 3.71
N GLY A 61 7.45 6.72 3.17
CA GLY A 61 6.98 5.39 2.79
C GLY A 61 6.37 4.64 3.98
N GLN A 62 6.97 4.75 5.17
CA GLN A 62 6.38 4.19 6.39
C GLN A 62 5.04 4.83 6.74
N GLN A 63 4.95 6.17 6.73
CA GLN A 63 3.69 6.88 7.02
C GLN A 63 2.56 6.48 6.06
N ILE A 64 2.87 6.28 4.76
CA ILE A 64 1.89 5.79 3.78
C ILE A 64 1.41 4.39 4.15
N ARG A 65 2.32 3.47 4.52
CA ARG A 65 1.92 2.12 4.95
C ARG A 65 1.08 2.16 6.22
N ASP A 66 1.46 2.98 7.18
CA ASP A 66 0.74 3.11 8.45
C ASP A 66 -0.68 3.65 8.23
N TYR A 67 -0.86 4.61 7.31
CA TYR A 67 -2.17 5.11 6.89
C TYR A 67 -3.08 3.99 6.36
N PHE A 68 -2.59 3.12 5.47
CA PHE A 68 -3.40 2.01 4.95
C PHE A 68 -3.72 0.92 5.98
N ASN A 69 -3.14 0.98 7.19
CA ASN A 69 -3.43 0.05 8.29
C ASN A 69 -4.09 0.73 9.49
N ASN A 70 -4.57 1.96 9.35
CA ASN A 70 -5.30 2.66 10.39
C ASN A 70 -6.68 3.13 9.89
N ASP A 71 -7.50 3.60 10.83
CA ASP A 71 -8.86 4.07 10.56
C ASP A 71 -8.92 5.58 10.32
N LEU A 72 -7.79 6.23 9.96
CA LEU A 72 -7.78 7.67 9.69
C LEU A 72 -8.42 7.98 8.34
N GLU A 73 -9.24 9.03 8.29
CA GLU A 73 -9.90 9.46 7.06
C GLU A 73 -8.91 10.07 6.06
N GLN A 74 -7.92 10.81 6.54
CA GLN A 74 -6.93 11.52 5.72
C GLN A 74 -5.51 11.11 6.07
N ILE A 75 -4.67 11.06 5.04
CA ILE A 75 -3.24 10.86 5.17
C ILE A 75 -2.53 12.19 5.40
N THR A 76 -1.59 12.20 6.34
CA THR A 76 -0.67 13.31 6.61
C THR A 76 0.75 12.76 6.49
N ILE A 77 1.55 13.34 5.60
CA ILE A 77 2.96 12.96 5.43
C ILE A 77 3.82 14.11 5.94
N ASN A 78 4.66 13.83 6.93
CA ASN A 78 5.62 14.79 7.48
C ASN A 78 7.03 14.29 7.24
N ILE A 79 7.85 15.12 6.58
CA ILE A 79 9.28 14.85 6.40
C ILE A 79 10.10 16.11 6.70
N SER A 80 11.41 15.95 6.88
CA SER A 80 12.37 17.04 6.92
C SER A 80 13.02 17.22 5.54
N LEU A 81 12.98 18.42 4.99
CA LEU A 81 13.69 18.77 3.76
C LEU A 81 14.78 19.78 4.12
N HIS A 82 16.06 19.40 3.96
CA HIS A 82 17.20 20.24 4.33
C HIS A 82 17.19 20.76 5.78
N GLY A 83 16.57 20.02 6.70
CA GLY A 83 16.43 20.41 8.10
C GLY A 83 15.12 21.13 8.45
N ASP A 84 14.34 21.53 7.45
CA ASP A 84 13.03 22.16 7.66
C ASP A 84 11.91 21.11 7.59
N ASN A 85 11.04 21.08 8.60
CA ASN A 85 9.88 20.20 8.59
C ASN A 85 8.84 20.71 7.59
N ILE A 86 8.49 19.87 6.61
CA ILE A 86 7.45 20.17 5.63
C ILE A 86 6.26 19.23 5.89
N PRO A 87 5.13 19.76 6.40
CA PRO A 87 3.92 18.99 6.57
C PRO A 87 3.15 18.86 5.24
N ASN A 88 2.49 17.72 5.06
CA ASN A 88 1.59 17.43 3.94
C ASN A 88 2.25 17.58 2.55
N LEU A 89 3.42 16.94 2.38
CA LEU A 89 4.06 16.76 1.07
C LEU A 89 3.30 15.79 0.16
#